data_AF-A0A2H0CP27-F1
#
_entry.id   AF-A0A2H0CP27-F1
#
_cell.length_a   1.000
_cell.length_b   1.000
_cell.length_c   1.000
_cell.angle_alpha   90.00
_cell.angle_beta   90.00
_cell.angle_gamma   90.00
#
_symmetry.space_group_name_H-M   'P 1'
#
loop_
_entity.id
_entity.type
_entity.pdbx_description
1 polymer ?
#
loop_
_entity_poly.entity_id
_entity_poly.type
_entity_poly.pdbx_seq_one_letter_code
_entity_poly.pdbx_strand_id
1 'polypeptide(L)'
;MNEPPLNPVEQKVASLISPFEKFVESQTSTGLLLVFATLLAMVMANTGMNDIYQTIIHVKAGLIFGDHQFKMSVEEWIGSGLMALFFFVLGLELKRECLAGELQNPKRIGIVLSAALGGMVMPAVIYYLINSGSSFQEGWAIPMATDTAFALGALAFFKRKVSKELFISLTGLA
;
A
#
# COMPACT_ATOMS: atom_id res chain seq x y z
N MET A 1 6.72 -31.27 -17.20
CA MET A 1 7.56 -30.66 -18.27
C MET A 1 8.81 -30.20 -17.57
N ASN A 2 9.97 -30.81 -17.88
CA ASN A 2 11.23 -30.47 -17.22
C ASN A 2 11.77 -29.20 -17.86
N GLU A 3 11.88 -28.11 -17.11
CA GLU A 3 12.54 -26.89 -17.56
C GLU A 3 14.03 -27.19 -17.83
N PRO A 4 14.62 -26.59 -18.89
CA PRO A 4 16.04 -26.73 -19.17
C PRO A 4 16.88 -26.15 -18.01
N PRO A 5 18.08 -26.70 -17.74
CA PRO A 5 18.91 -26.23 -16.65
C PRO A 5 19.34 -24.77 -16.86
N LEU A 6 19.10 -23.94 -15.84
CA LEU A 6 19.42 -22.51 -15.82
C LEU A 6 20.88 -22.23 -16.18
N ASN A 7 21.10 -21.24 -17.03
CA ASN A 7 22.41 -20.78 -17.50
C ASN A 7 23.24 -20.19 -16.30
N PRO A 8 24.57 -20.31 -16.24
CA PRO A 8 25.42 -19.73 -15.17
C PRO A 8 25.14 -18.27 -14.79
N VAL A 9 24.70 -17.43 -15.72
CA VAL A 9 24.26 -16.05 -15.43
C VAL A 9 22.93 -16.03 -14.69
N GLU A 10 21.97 -16.85 -15.12
CA GLU A 10 20.66 -17.01 -14.47
C GLU A 10 20.80 -17.60 -13.06
N GLN A 11 21.73 -18.53 -12.84
CA GLN A 11 22.01 -19.07 -11.50
C GLN A 11 22.60 -18.02 -10.54
N LYS A 12 23.47 -17.12 -11.04
CA LYS A 12 24.02 -16.01 -10.24
C LYS A 12 22.97 -14.93 -9.95
N VAL A 13 22.11 -14.63 -10.91
CA VAL A 13 21.01 -13.69 -10.73
C VAL A 13 19.98 -14.27 -9.75
N ALA A 14 19.61 -15.55 -9.91
CA ALA A 14 18.71 -16.25 -8.99
C ALA A 14 19.29 -16.35 -7.57
N SER A 15 20.60 -16.59 -7.42
CA SER A 15 21.22 -16.65 -6.09
C SER A 15 21.27 -15.28 -5.39
N LEU A 16 21.38 -14.19 -6.15
CA LEU A 16 21.31 -12.81 -5.64
C LEU A 16 19.88 -12.36 -5.32
N ILE A 17 18.88 -12.81 -6.09
CA ILE A 17 17.48 -12.45 -5.91
C ILE A 17 16.83 -13.28 -4.80
N SER A 18 17.22 -14.54 -4.63
CA SER A 18 16.60 -15.46 -3.65
C SER A 18 16.53 -14.94 -2.20
N PRO A 19 17.50 -14.18 -1.66
CA PRO A 19 17.40 -13.62 -0.31
C PRO A 19 16.45 -12.42 -0.26
N PHE A 20 16.41 -11.61 -1.33
CA PHE A 20 15.49 -10.47 -1.45
C PHE A 20 14.05 -10.96 -1.64
N GLU A 21 13.84 -11.99 -2.45
CA GLU A 21 12.55 -12.64 -2.67
C GLU A 21 12.02 -13.23 -1.36
N LYS A 22 12.83 -14.00 -0.63
CA LYS A 22 12.47 -14.50 0.72
C LYS A 22 12.21 -13.39 1.73
N PHE A 23 12.90 -12.26 1.61
CA PHE A 23 12.70 -11.09 2.46
C PHE A 23 11.38 -10.37 2.14
N VAL A 24 11.01 -10.26 0.86
CA VAL A 24 9.73 -9.69 0.41
C VAL A 24 8.56 -10.62 0.67
N GLU A 25 8.74 -11.94 0.52
CA GLU A 25 7.75 -12.97 0.88
C GLU A 25 7.46 -13.00 2.39
N SER A 26 8.42 -12.56 3.20
CA SER A 26 8.22 -12.35 4.63
C SER A 26 7.32 -11.12 4.86
N GLN A 27 6.01 -11.36 5.02
CA GLN A 27 5.02 -10.37 5.44
C GLN A 27 5.44 -9.55 6.68
N THR A 28 6.25 -10.14 7.56
CA THR A 28 6.78 -9.47 8.77
C THR A 28 7.92 -8.50 8.43
N SER A 29 8.78 -8.85 7.47
CA SER A 29 9.89 -8.00 7.01
C SER A 29 9.40 -6.76 6.29
N THR A 30 8.39 -6.91 5.42
CA THR A 30 7.77 -5.80 4.68
C THR A 30 7.11 -4.79 5.64
N GLY A 31 6.38 -5.28 6.66
CA GLY A 31 5.78 -4.42 7.68
C GLY A 31 6.82 -3.66 8.51
N LEU A 32 7.90 -4.33 8.92
CA LEU A 32 8.99 -3.69 9.67
C LEU A 32 9.73 -2.64 8.84
N LEU A 33 9.99 -2.93 7.56
CA LEU A 33 10.61 -1.99 6.64
C LEU A 33 9.76 -0.72 6.48
N LEU A 34 8.44 -0.87 6.36
CA LEU A 34 7.52 0.24 6.22
C LEU A 34 7.48 1.13 7.47
N VAL A 35 7.45 0.52 8.67
CA VAL A 35 7.57 1.25 9.93
C VAL A 35 8.91 1.99 10.01
N PHE A 36 10.01 1.32 9.65
CA PHE A 36 11.34 1.94 9.65
C PHE A 36 11.41 3.14 8.69
N ALA A 37 10.91 3.00 7.46
CA ALA A 37 10.85 4.08 6.48
C ALA A 37 10.01 5.26 6.99
N THR A 38 8.86 4.98 7.62
CA THR A 38 7.99 6.00 8.22
C THR A 38 8.69 6.77 9.34
N LEU A 39 9.39 6.06 10.24
CA LEU A 39 10.16 6.68 11.31
C LEU A 39 11.31 7.52 10.76
N LEU A 40 12.02 7.02 9.74
CA LEU A 40 13.09 7.75 9.08
C LEU A 40 12.57 9.04 8.44
N ALA A 41 11.44 8.98 7.73
CA ALA A 41 10.78 10.15 7.16
C ALA A 41 10.37 11.17 8.23
N MET A 42 9.78 10.71 9.34
CA MET A 42 9.45 11.59 10.48
C MET A 42 10.70 12.25 11.07
N VAL A 43 11.79 11.51 11.28
CA VAL A 43 13.05 12.07 11.79
C VAL A 43 13.61 13.11 10.83
N MET A 44 13.65 12.81 9.52
CA MET A 44 14.14 13.78 8.53
C MET A 44 13.28 15.05 8.49
N ALA A 45 11.95 14.92 8.55
CA ALA A 45 11.03 16.05 8.50
C ALA A 45 11.06 16.94 9.78
N ASN A 46 11.41 16.38 10.94
CA ASN A 46 11.40 17.09 12.22
C ASN A 46 12.78 17.52 12.72
N THR A 47 13.86 17.21 11.99
CA THR A 47 15.23 17.60 12.37
C THR A 47 15.80 18.63 11.40
N GLY A 48 17.07 19.05 11.59
CA GLY A 48 17.76 19.97 10.68
C GLY A 48 17.93 19.47 9.23
N MET A 49 17.48 18.24 8.94
CA MET A 49 17.45 17.66 7.59
C MET A 49 16.16 18.03 6.81
N ASN A 50 15.21 18.74 7.41
CA ASN A 50 13.94 19.08 6.78
C ASN A 50 14.14 19.85 5.46
N ASP A 51 15.06 20.82 5.41
CA ASP A 51 15.30 21.59 4.19
C ASP A 51 15.79 20.71 3.02
N ILE A 52 16.65 19.73 3.32
CA ILE A 52 17.13 18.76 2.34
C ILE A 52 15.97 17.87 1.88
N TYR A 53 15.17 17.37 2.83
CA TYR A 53 13.99 16.56 2.54
C TYR A 53 13.00 17.29 1.63
N GLN A 54 12.62 18.51 2.01
CA GLN A 54 11.70 19.37 1.25
C GLN A 54 12.24 19.67 -0.15
N THR A 55 13.54 19.96 -0.27
CA THR A 55 14.18 20.19 -1.57
C THR A 55 14.03 18.97 -2.47
N ILE A 56 14.34 17.77 -1.97
CA ILE A 56 14.28 16.53 -2.76
C ILE A 56 12.85 16.23 -3.21
N ILE A 57 11.86 16.26 -2.32
CA ILE A 57 10.48 15.88 -2.66
C ILE A 57 9.79 16.88 -3.61
N HIS A 58 10.20 18.15 -3.57
CA HIS A 58 9.67 19.21 -4.44
C HIS A 58 10.45 19.41 -5.75
N VAL A 59 11.53 18.67 -5.99
CA VAL A 59 12.24 18.69 -7.28
C VAL A 59 11.24 18.35 -8.39
N LYS A 60 11.08 19.25 -9.34
CA LYS A 60 10.18 19.05 -10.48
C LYS A 60 10.92 18.31 -11.59
N ALA A 61 10.42 17.13 -11.94
CA ALA A 61 10.90 16.32 -13.05
C ALA A 61 9.76 16.05 -14.04
N GLY A 62 10.10 15.94 -15.33
CA GLY A 62 9.09 15.64 -16.33
C GLY A 62 9.58 15.80 -17.77
N LEU A 63 8.64 15.75 -18.70
CA LEU A 63 8.90 15.73 -20.14
C LEU A 63 8.37 17.01 -20.78
N ILE A 64 9.15 17.54 -21.73
CA ILE A 64 8.77 18.72 -22.51
C ILE A 64 8.63 18.27 -23.96
N PHE A 65 7.45 18.46 -24.54
CA PHE A 65 7.14 18.15 -25.93
C PHE A 65 6.64 19.42 -26.63
N GLY A 66 7.54 20.11 -27.33
CA GLY A 66 7.22 21.40 -27.94
C GLY A 66 6.79 22.43 -26.88
N ASP A 67 5.60 23.00 -27.06
CA ASP A 67 5.02 23.98 -26.12
C ASP A 67 4.37 23.34 -24.88
N HIS A 68 4.18 22.02 -24.88
CA HIS A 68 3.59 21.31 -23.76
C HIS A 68 4.66 20.89 -22.75
N GLN A 69 4.50 21.31 -21.51
CA GLN A 69 5.36 20.92 -20.40
C GLN A 69 4.57 20.08 -19.42
N PHE A 70 4.97 18.82 -19.26
CA PHE A 70 4.48 17.97 -18.19
C PHE A 70 5.56 17.90 -17.12
N LYS A 71 5.33 18.57 -15.98
CA LYS A 71 6.27 18.61 -14.85
C LYS A 71 5.51 18.26 -13.58
N MET A 72 6.00 17.24 -12.88
CA MET A 72 5.47 16.85 -11.58
C MET A 72 6.62 16.88 -10.57
N SER A 73 6.32 17.16 -9.31
CA SER A 73 7.29 16.99 -8.23
C SER A 73 7.63 15.50 -8.04
N VAL A 74 8.75 15.21 -7.36
CA VAL A 74 9.08 13.83 -6.97
C VAL A 74 7.97 13.23 -6.12
N GLU A 75 7.38 13.99 -5.21
CA GLU A 75 6.23 13.56 -4.41
C GLU A 75 5.03 13.17 -5.28
N GLU A 76 4.68 13.99 -6.27
CA GLU A 76 3.56 13.72 -7.19
C GLU A 76 3.84 12.49 -8.08
N TRP A 77 5.08 12.31 -8.53
CA TRP A 77 5.51 11.13 -9.30
C TRP A 77 5.41 9.85 -8.49
N ILE A 78 5.90 9.86 -7.25
CA ILE A 78 5.82 8.71 -6.35
C ILE A 78 4.35 8.45 -6.00
N GLY A 79 3.62 9.49 -5.60
CA GLY A 79 2.21 9.40 -5.23
C GLY A 79 1.34 8.86 -6.35
N SER A 80 1.57 9.27 -7.59
CA SER A 80 0.75 8.80 -8.72
C SER A 80 1.28 7.49 -9.32
N GLY A 81 2.59 7.39 -9.54
CA GLY A 81 3.22 6.24 -10.22
C GLY A 81 3.27 5.00 -9.36
N LEU A 82 3.69 5.13 -8.10
CA LEU A 82 3.75 3.99 -7.17
C LEU A 82 2.34 3.53 -6.80
N MET A 83 1.37 4.46 -6.64
CA MET A 83 -0.03 4.08 -6.43
C MET A 83 -0.64 3.41 -7.65
N ALA A 84 -0.34 3.84 -8.87
CA ALA A 84 -0.81 3.17 -10.08
C ALA A 84 -0.33 1.71 -10.11
N LEU A 85 0.94 1.45 -9.78
CA LEU A 85 1.48 0.10 -9.69
C LEU A 85 0.80 -0.72 -8.57
N PHE A 86 0.62 -0.12 -7.39
CA PHE A 86 -0.05 -0.75 -6.25
C PHE A 86 -1.49 -1.17 -6.61
N PHE A 87 -2.29 -0.25 -7.15
CA PHE A 87 -3.68 -0.53 -7.54
C PHE A 87 -3.77 -1.50 -8.71
N PHE A 88 -2.77 -1.54 -9.59
CA PHE A 88 -2.70 -2.54 -10.65
C PHE A 88 -2.56 -3.95 -10.05
N VAL A 89 -1.59 -4.15 -9.15
CA VAL A 89 -1.39 -5.44 -8.47
C VAL A 89 -2.61 -5.81 -7.62
N LEU A 90 -3.14 -4.85 -6.85
CA LEU A 90 -4.35 -5.05 -6.04
C LEU A 90 -5.55 -5.42 -6.92
N GLY A 91 -5.72 -4.78 -8.08
CA GLY A 91 -6.78 -5.10 -9.03
C GLY A 91 -6.65 -6.51 -9.64
N LEU A 92 -5.43 -6.95 -9.93
CA LEU A 92 -5.17 -8.33 -10.38
C LEU A 92 -5.48 -9.35 -9.28
N GLU A 93 -5.10 -9.07 -8.03
CA GLU A 93 -5.38 -9.92 -6.88
C GLU A 93 -6.89 -10.00 -6.61
N LEU A 94 -7.59 -8.86 -6.62
CA LEU A 94 -9.04 -8.82 -6.48
C LEU A 94 -9.72 -9.63 -7.59
N LYS A 95 -9.27 -9.49 -8.84
CA LYS A 95 -9.77 -10.31 -9.95
C LYS A 95 -9.52 -11.80 -9.72
N ARG A 96 -8.35 -12.19 -9.21
CA ARG A 96 -8.03 -13.58 -8.86
C ARG A 96 -8.98 -14.12 -7.79
N GLU A 97 -9.19 -13.36 -6.73
CA GLU A 97 -10.09 -13.74 -5.63
C GLU A 97 -11.56 -13.85 -6.07
N CYS A 98 -12.03 -12.98 -6.96
CA CYS A 98 -13.38 -13.06 -7.51
C CYS A 98 -13.57 -14.29 -8.44
N LEU A 99 -12.54 -14.69 -9.19
CA LEU A 99 -12.65 -15.79 -10.16
C LEU A 99 -12.40 -17.17 -9.56
N ALA A 100 -11.44 -17.29 -8.63
CA ALA A 100 -10.94 -18.57 -8.14
C ALA A 100 -10.70 -18.60 -6.62
N GLY A 101 -11.02 -17.53 -5.90
CA GLY A 101 -10.75 -17.40 -4.47
C GLY A 101 -12.00 -17.35 -3.59
N GLU A 102 -11.85 -16.83 -2.38
CA GLU A 102 -12.91 -16.88 -1.36
C GLU A 102 -14.10 -15.96 -1.69
N LEU A 103 -13.87 -14.92 -2.51
CA LEU A 103 -14.89 -13.98 -2.94
C LEU A 103 -15.84 -14.54 -4.01
N GLN A 104 -15.54 -15.72 -4.57
CA GLN A 104 -16.45 -16.38 -5.51
C GLN A 104 -17.79 -16.79 -4.83
N ASN A 105 -17.80 -17.00 -3.51
CA ASN A 105 -19.01 -17.42 -2.80
C ASN A 105 -19.92 -16.23 -2.45
N PRO A 106 -21.15 -16.16 -3.02
CA PRO A 106 -22.04 -15.02 -2.85
C PRO A 106 -22.52 -14.80 -1.41
N LYS A 107 -22.51 -15.85 -0.56
CA LYS A 107 -22.85 -15.68 0.87
C LYS A 107 -21.73 -15.04 1.67
N ARG A 108 -20.46 -15.34 1.35
CA ARG A 108 -19.30 -14.77 2.05
C ARG A 108 -19.01 -13.35 1.60
N ILE A 109 -19.08 -13.09 0.28
CA ILE A 109 -18.83 -11.75 -0.26
C ILE A 109 -19.79 -10.69 0.31
N GLY A 110 -21.06 -11.05 0.58
CA GLY A 110 -22.03 -10.12 1.16
C GLY A 110 -21.64 -9.64 2.56
N ILE A 111 -21.05 -10.51 3.39
CA ILE A 111 -20.58 -10.15 4.74
C ILE A 111 -19.38 -9.21 4.63
N VAL A 112 -18.40 -9.55 3.79
CA VAL A 112 -17.17 -8.76 3.59
C VAL A 112 -17.50 -7.38 3.02
N LEU A 113 -18.31 -7.32 1.97
CA LEU A 113 -18.74 -6.04 1.36
C LEU A 113 -19.50 -5.17 2.36
N SER A 114 -20.40 -5.75 3.15
CA SER A 114 -21.15 -5.00 4.17
C SER A 114 -20.23 -4.44 5.24
N ALA A 115 -19.25 -5.22 5.70
CA ALA A 115 -18.27 -4.78 6.67
C ALA A 115 -17.32 -3.70 6.12
N ALA A 116 -16.86 -3.84 4.86
CA ALA A 116 -16.07 -2.82 4.17
C ALA A 116 -16.85 -1.52 3.97
N LEU A 117 -18.09 -1.60 3.46
CA LEU A 117 -18.98 -0.44 3.30
C LEU A 117 -19.24 0.27 4.62
N GLY A 118 -19.50 -0.49 5.70
CA GLY A 118 -19.64 0.08 7.04
C GLY A 118 -18.37 0.80 7.50
N GLY A 119 -17.21 0.17 7.29
CA GLY A 119 -15.88 0.72 7.59
C GLY A 119 -15.53 1.96 6.79
N MET A 120 -16.09 2.15 5.59
CA MET A 120 -15.88 3.33 4.76
C MET A 120 -16.88 4.46 5.05
N VAL A 121 -18.17 4.14 5.09
CA VAL A 121 -19.26 5.12 5.21
C VAL A 121 -19.27 5.76 6.59
N MET A 122 -19.05 4.98 7.65
CA MET A 122 -19.16 5.50 9.02
C MET A 122 -18.09 6.56 9.34
N PRO A 123 -16.79 6.35 9.09
CA PRO A 123 -15.77 7.40 9.30
C PRO A 123 -15.97 8.61 8.39
N ALA A 124 -16.37 8.40 7.13
CA ALA A 124 -16.65 9.46 6.17
C ALA A 124 -17.76 10.40 6.66
N VAL A 125 -18.89 9.83 7.10
CA VAL A 125 -20.04 10.59 7.60
C VAL A 125 -19.68 11.31 8.90
N ILE A 126 -18.97 10.66 9.82
CA ILE A 126 -18.52 11.29 11.06
C ILE A 126 -17.64 12.51 10.76
N TYR A 127 -16.66 12.37 9.86
CA TYR A 127 -15.80 13.49 9.46
C TYR A 127 -16.59 14.63 8.81
N TYR A 128 -17.50 14.29 7.90
CA TYR A 128 -18.32 15.27 7.20
C TYR A 128 -19.20 16.07 8.17
N LEU A 129 -19.86 15.41 9.12
CA LEU A 129 -20.71 16.07 10.11
C LEU A 129 -19.89 17.03 10.99
N ILE A 130 -18.71 16.60 11.44
CA ILE A 130 -17.82 17.42 12.28
C ILE A 130 -17.28 18.64 11.50
N ASN A 131 -16.93 18.46 10.22
CA ASN A 131 -16.30 19.51 9.41
C ASN A 131 -17.27 20.24 8.48
N SER A 132 -18.57 20.03 8.64
CA SER A 132 -19.60 20.64 7.78
C SER A 132 -19.55 22.17 7.86
N GLY A 133 -19.52 22.83 6.70
CA GLY A 133 -19.39 24.29 6.60
C GLY A 133 -17.98 24.84 6.83
N SER A 134 -16.97 23.99 7.01
CA SER A 134 -15.55 24.39 7.04
C SER A 134 -14.89 24.25 5.67
N SER A 135 -13.72 24.86 5.50
CA SER A 135 -12.86 24.67 4.32
C SER A 135 -12.31 23.25 4.18
N PHE A 136 -12.43 22.41 5.21
CA PHE A 136 -11.88 21.05 5.23
C PHE A 136 -12.92 19.98 4.87
N GLN A 137 -14.15 20.36 4.52
CA GLN A 137 -15.23 19.42 4.22
C GLN A 137 -14.91 18.43 3.09
N GLU A 138 -14.03 18.81 2.15
CA GLU A 138 -13.58 17.93 1.05
C GLU A 138 -12.73 16.74 1.52
N GLY A 139 -12.18 16.80 2.74
CA GLY A 139 -11.34 15.75 3.33
C GLY A 139 -12.06 14.51 3.83
N TRP A 140 -13.36 14.33 3.54
CA TRP A 140 -14.18 13.23 4.06
C TRP A 140 -13.69 11.83 3.68
N ALA A 141 -12.95 11.70 2.58
CA ALA A 141 -12.37 10.44 2.12
C ALA A 141 -11.08 10.06 2.87
N ILE A 142 -10.41 11.00 3.55
CA ILE A 142 -9.16 10.73 4.29
C ILE A 142 -9.35 9.64 5.37
N PRO A 143 -10.35 9.69 6.27
CA PRO A 143 -10.52 8.69 7.31
C PRO A 143 -11.06 7.33 6.83
N MET A 144 -11.47 7.22 5.57
CA MET A 144 -11.98 5.97 5.01
C MET A 144 -10.85 5.06 4.49
N ALA A 145 -9.68 5.62 4.19
CA ALA A 145 -8.54 4.87 3.68
C ALA A 145 -7.88 4.04 4.78
N THR A 146 -7.74 2.74 4.56
CA THR A 146 -7.04 1.81 5.47
C THR A 146 -5.75 1.35 4.82
N ASP A 147 -4.60 1.57 5.49
CA ASP A 147 -3.31 1.03 5.04
C ASP A 147 -3.17 -0.43 5.48
N THR A 148 -3.34 -1.32 4.51
CA THR A 148 -3.33 -2.77 4.66
C THR A 148 -1.95 -3.28 5.08
N ALA A 149 -0.88 -2.68 4.56
CA ALA A 149 0.49 -3.06 4.87
C ALA A 149 0.86 -2.68 6.31
N PHE A 150 0.41 -1.51 6.77
CA PHE A 150 0.58 -1.10 8.17
C PHE A 150 -0.24 -1.96 9.12
N ALA A 151 -1.49 -2.27 8.78
CA ALA A 151 -2.36 -3.09 9.62
C ALA A 151 -1.85 -4.54 9.76
N LEU A 152 -1.40 -5.15 8.66
CA LEU A 152 -0.75 -6.48 8.68
C LEU A 152 0.59 -6.46 9.41
N GLY A 153 1.40 -5.41 9.19
CA GLY A 153 2.66 -5.19 9.91
C GLY A 153 2.44 -5.13 11.42
N ALA A 154 1.46 -4.34 11.88
CA ALA A 154 1.09 -4.24 13.28
C ALA A 154 0.59 -5.58 13.85
N LEU A 155 -0.28 -6.30 13.14
CA LEU A 155 -0.72 -7.64 13.57
C LEU A 155 0.43 -8.64 13.66
N ALA A 156 1.40 -8.57 12.75
CA ALA A 156 2.58 -9.43 12.75
C ALA A 156 3.45 -9.22 13.99
N PHE A 157 3.51 -7.99 14.53
CA PHE A 157 4.18 -7.69 15.80
C PHE A 157 3.47 -8.33 17.01
N PHE A 158 2.14 -8.42 16.99
CA PHE A 158 1.34 -9.02 18.07
C PHE A 158 1.06 -10.52 17.89
N LYS A 159 1.81 -11.21 17.02
CA LYS A 159 1.68 -12.66 16.64
C LYS A 159 1.37 -13.63 17.80
N ARG A 160 1.77 -13.32 19.03
CA ARG A 160 1.53 -14.16 20.22
C ARG A 160 0.11 -14.09 20.80
N LYS A 161 -0.74 -13.15 20.35
CA LYS A 161 -2.10 -12.92 20.91
C LYS A 161 -3.24 -12.85 19.86
N VAL A 162 -2.93 -12.95 18.57
CA VAL A 162 -3.92 -12.77 17.50
C VAL A 162 -4.31 -14.13 16.90
N SER A 163 -5.61 -14.43 16.79
CA SER A 163 -6.11 -15.64 16.14
C SER A 163 -5.87 -15.61 14.63
N LYS A 164 -5.62 -16.76 14.01
CA LYS A 164 -5.43 -16.87 12.55
C LYS A 164 -6.63 -16.31 11.76
N GLU A 165 -7.82 -16.38 12.33
CA GLU A 165 -9.07 -15.87 11.75
C GLU A 165 -9.09 -14.35 11.60
N LEU A 166 -8.51 -13.61 12.55
CA LEU A 166 -8.36 -12.14 12.48
C LEU A 166 -7.43 -11.73 11.34
N PHE A 167 -6.37 -12.51 11.11
CA PHE A 167 -5.43 -12.25 10.03
C PHE A 167 -6.09 -12.42 8.65
N ILE A 168 -6.85 -13.51 8.46
CA ILE A 168 -7.58 -13.80 7.22
C ILE A 168 -8.72 -12.79 6.98
N SER A 169 -9.47 -12.45 8.04
CA SER A 169 -10.55 -11.46 7.95
C SER A 169 -10.02 -10.08 7.56
N LEU A 170 -8.89 -9.65 8.13
CA LEU A 170 -8.30 -8.36 7.81
C LEU A 170 -7.79 -8.31 6.35
N THR A 171 -7.12 -9.36 5.86
CA THR A 171 -6.68 -9.42 4.45
C THR A 171 -7.83 -9.42 3.45
N GLY A 172 -9.02 -9.88 3.85
CA GLY A 172 -10.21 -9.85 2.98
C GLY A 172 -10.98 -8.53 3.03
N LEU A 173 -10.80 -7.73 4.08
CA LEU A 173 -11.42 -6.41 4.27
C LEU A 173 -10.60 -5.26 3.67
N ALA A 174 -9.28 -5.45 3.66
CA ALA A 174 -8.24 -4.58 3.11
C ALA A 174 -8.22 -4.63 1.57
#